data_AF-A0A7X9EZ32-F1
#
_entry.id   AF-A0A7X9EZ32-F1
#
_cell.length_a   1.000
_cell.length_b   1.000
_cell.length_c   1.000
_cell.angle_alpha   90.00
_cell.angle_beta   90.00
_cell.angle_gamma   90.00
#
_symmetry.space_group_name_H-M   'P 1'
#
loop_
_entity.id
_entity.type
_entity.pdbx_description
1 polymer ?
#
loop_
_entity_poly.entity_id
_entity_poly.type
_entity_poly.pdbx_seq_one_letter_code
_entity_poly.pdbx_strand_id
1 'polypeptide(L)'
;MIGAFIESMLGGVGRAIFHFYQEYSLFINGFIILYGLCVFFAHRSFYAVLDAIKKGLKIDQQKETGKEKVAVLIRNTVFDWDTLSHAAWFPFIAIPGKIMIHRKNESNLRKVFSVENLLVLLTEKAQKK
;
A
#
# COMPACT_ATOMS: atom_id res chain seq x y z
N MET A 1 -36.70 -5.94 -16.01
CA MET A 1 -37.40 -4.64 -15.87
C MET A 1 -36.43 -3.47 -15.72
N ILE A 2 -35.46 -3.52 -14.79
CA ILE A 2 -34.50 -2.41 -14.61
C ILE A 2 -33.58 -2.20 -15.82
N GLY A 3 -33.12 -3.28 -16.48
CA GLY A 3 -32.25 -3.18 -17.68
C GLY A 3 -32.91 -2.44 -18.85
N ALA A 4 -34.13 -2.84 -19.22
CA ALA A 4 -34.91 -2.17 -20.29
C ALA A 4 -35.22 -0.70 -19.96
N PHE A 5 -35.43 -0.38 -18.67
CA PHE A 5 -35.59 1.02 -18.22
C PHE A 5 -34.30 1.83 -18.41
N ILE A 6 -33.15 1.28 -18.00
CA ILE A 6 -31.84 1.93 -18.20
C ILE A 6 -31.54 2.09 -19.69
N GLU A 7 -31.79 1.08 -20.52
CA GLU A 7 -31.63 1.15 -21.98
C GLU A 7 -32.57 2.17 -22.65
N SER A 8 -33.76 2.41 -22.07
CA SER A 8 -34.68 3.45 -22.54
C SER A 8 -34.22 4.87 -22.20
N MET A 9 -33.44 5.03 -21.12
CA MET A 9 -32.84 6.31 -20.71
C MET A 9 -31.49 6.57 -21.40
N LEU A 10 -30.86 5.53 -21.95
CA LEU A 10 -29.58 5.62 -22.65
C LEU A 10 -29.78 5.86 -24.15
N GLY A 11 -29.10 6.86 -24.71
CA GLY A 11 -28.96 7.04 -26.16
C GLY A 11 -28.16 5.88 -26.79
N GLY A 12 -28.01 5.88 -28.13
CA GLY A 12 -27.33 4.79 -28.86
C GLY A 12 -25.94 4.44 -28.33
N VAL A 13 -25.15 5.44 -27.96
CA VAL A 13 -23.81 5.26 -27.34
C VAL A 13 -23.91 4.63 -25.95
N GLY A 14 -24.87 5.08 -25.13
CA GLY A 14 -25.07 4.57 -23.78
C GLY A 14 -25.49 3.10 -23.77
N ARG A 15 -26.37 2.69 -24.69
CA ARG A 15 -26.75 1.28 -24.88
C ARG A 15 -25.57 0.43 -25.32
N ALA A 16 -24.73 0.93 -26.23
CA ALA A 16 -23.53 0.21 -26.65
C ALA A 16 -22.56 -0.03 -25.48
N ILE A 17 -22.34 0.98 -24.62
CA ILE A 17 -21.51 0.84 -23.41
C ILE A 17 -22.15 -0.15 -22.42
N PHE A 18 -23.47 -0.08 -22.23
CA PHE A 18 -24.19 -0.98 -21.33
C PHE A 18 -24.08 -2.45 -21.77
N HIS A 19 -24.32 -2.74 -23.05
CA HIS A 19 -24.16 -4.09 -23.58
C HIS A 19 -22.71 -4.56 -23.53
N PHE A 20 -21.73 -3.69 -23.83
CA PHE A 20 -20.32 -4.01 -23.66
C PHE A 20 -20.00 -4.37 -22.20
N TYR A 21 -20.46 -3.57 -21.23
CA TYR A 21 -20.26 -3.89 -19.83
C TYR A 21 -20.94 -5.21 -19.44
N GLN A 22 -22.14 -5.48 -19.95
CA GLN A 22 -22.85 -6.72 -19.64
C GLN A 22 -22.11 -7.95 -20.20
N GLU A 23 -21.64 -7.87 -21.45
CA GLU A 23 -20.88 -8.93 -22.13
C GLU A 23 -19.54 -9.20 -21.44
N TYR A 24 -18.80 -8.15 -21.07
CA TYR A 24 -17.48 -8.26 -20.44
C TYR A 24 -17.51 -8.15 -18.91
N SER A 25 -18.69 -8.21 -18.29
CA SER A 25 -18.89 -7.96 -16.85
C SER A 25 -18.01 -8.86 -15.99
N LEU A 26 -17.87 -10.14 -16.35
CA LEU A 26 -17.00 -11.08 -15.65
C LEU A 26 -15.54 -10.62 -15.67
N PHE A 27 -15.04 -10.19 -16.83
CA PHE A 27 -13.66 -9.73 -16.99
C PHE A 27 -13.43 -8.43 -16.23
N ILE A 28 -14.32 -7.45 -16.36
CA ILE A 28 -14.20 -6.16 -15.69
C ILE A 28 -14.18 -6.35 -14.17
N ASN A 29 -15.14 -7.11 -13.63
CA ASN A 29 -15.17 -7.40 -12.19
C ASN A 29 -13.97 -8.25 -11.75
N GLY A 30 -13.55 -9.21 -12.56
CA GLY A 30 -12.35 -10.00 -12.33
C GLY A 30 -11.09 -9.12 -12.21
N PHE A 31 -10.91 -8.15 -13.11
CA PHE A 31 -9.83 -7.18 -13.05
C PHE A 31 -9.89 -6.30 -11.80
N ILE A 32 -11.08 -5.85 -11.40
CA ILE A 32 -11.27 -5.05 -10.19
C ILE A 32 -10.88 -5.84 -8.95
N ILE A 33 -11.35 -7.10 -8.83
CA ILE A 33 -11.02 -7.99 -7.72
C ILE A 33 -9.52 -8.29 -7.70
N LEU A 34 -8.92 -8.60 -8.85
CA LEU A 34 -7.50 -8.87 -8.97
C LEU A 34 -6.66 -7.65 -8.56
N TYR A 35 -7.07 -6.45 -8.98
CA TYR A 35 -6.43 -5.22 -8.55
C TYR A 35 -6.53 -5.03 -7.03
N GLY A 36 -7.71 -5.26 -6.45
CA GLY A 36 -7.91 -5.22 -5.00
C GLY A 36 -7.00 -6.20 -4.25
N LEU A 37 -6.84 -7.42 -4.76
CA LEU A 37 -5.89 -8.40 -4.22
C LEU A 37 -4.45 -7.91 -4.31
N CYS A 38 -4.03 -7.32 -5.44
CA CYS A 38 -2.72 -6.72 -5.59
C CYS A 38 -2.47 -5.62 -4.56
N VAL A 39 -3.44 -4.73 -4.33
CA VAL A 39 -3.37 -3.68 -3.31
C VAL A 39 -3.25 -4.29 -1.90
N PHE A 40 -4.03 -5.32 -1.60
CA PHE A 40 -3.97 -6.02 -0.33
C PHE A 40 -2.57 -6.62 -0.07
N PHE A 41 -2.00 -7.33 -1.05
CA PHE A 41 -0.64 -7.86 -0.94
C PHE A 41 0.43 -6.76 -0.88
N ALA A 42 0.22 -5.63 -1.56
CA ALA A 42 1.10 -4.47 -1.47
C ALA A 42 1.11 -3.83 -0.07
N HIS A 43 -0.05 -3.76 0.59
CA HIS A 43 -0.14 -3.32 1.99
C HIS A 43 0.53 -4.30 2.95
N ARG A 44 0.32 -5.61 2.75
CA ARG A 44 1.00 -6.63 3.55
C ARG A 44 2.53 -6.51 3.44
N SER A 45 3.01 -6.24 2.23
CA SER A 45 4.44 -6.04 1.96
C SER A 45 4.99 -4.78 2.60
N PHE A 46 4.21 -3.69 2.60
CA PHE A 46 4.56 -2.47 3.33
C PHE A 46 4.79 -2.75 4.82
N TYR A 47 3.89 -3.50 5.47
CA TYR A 47 4.05 -3.84 6.89
C TYR A 47 5.25 -4.77 7.15
N ALA A 48 5.50 -5.74 6.27
CA ALA A 48 6.68 -6.60 6.38
C ALA A 48 7.99 -5.81 6.34
N VAL A 49 8.10 -4.82 5.42
CA VAL A 49 9.25 -3.92 5.35
C VAL A 49 9.35 -3.04 6.61
N LEU A 50 8.23 -2.48 7.07
CA LEU A 50 8.20 -1.67 8.28
C LEU A 50 8.66 -2.47 9.51
N ASP A 51 8.23 -3.72 9.65
CA ASP A 51 8.64 -4.58 10.75
C ASP A 51 10.10 -5.01 10.65
N ALA A 52 10.63 -5.21 9.43
CA ALA A 52 12.07 -5.42 9.22
C ALA A 52 12.89 -4.19 9.64
N ILE A 53 12.43 -2.98 9.29
CA ILE A 53 13.04 -1.71 9.72
C ILE A 53 13.03 -1.60 11.25
N LYS A 54 11.90 -1.88 11.91
CA LYS A 54 11.80 -1.85 13.38
C LYS A 54 12.78 -2.81 14.06
N LYS A 55 12.91 -4.03 13.52
CA LYS A 55 13.87 -5.03 14.02
C LYS A 55 15.31 -4.54 13.85
N GLY A 56 15.64 -3.97 12.70
CA GLY A 56 16.96 -3.36 12.45
C GLY A 56 17.28 -2.23 13.43
N LEU A 57 16.28 -1.41 13.75
CA LEU A 57 16.41 -0.30 14.71
C LEU A 57 16.30 -0.73 16.19
N LYS A 58 16.06 -2.02 16.48
CA LYS A 58 15.83 -2.57 17.83
C LYS A 58 14.75 -1.83 18.64
N ILE A 59 13.75 -1.25 17.96
CA ILE A 59 12.69 -0.44 18.59
C ILE A 59 11.68 -1.31 19.37
N ASP A 60 11.69 -2.63 19.16
CA ASP A 60 10.74 -3.57 19.76
C ASP A 60 10.90 -3.77 21.28
N GLN A 61 11.93 -3.21 21.92
CA GLN A 61 12.24 -3.49 23.33
C GLN A 61 12.28 -2.29 24.28
N GLN A 62 12.29 -1.04 23.80
CA GLN A 62 12.32 0.12 24.68
C GLN A 62 10.97 0.85 24.68
N LYS A 63 10.18 0.56 25.72
CA LYS A 63 9.12 1.42 26.23
C LYS A 63 9.60 2.88 26.18
N GLU A 64 8.83 3.71 25.49
CA GLU A 64 9.00 5.17 25.48
C GLU A 64 10.36 5.68 24.99
N THR A 65 10.75 5.26 23.78
CA THR A 65 11.79 5.99 23.06
C THR A 65 11.18 7.30 22.55
N GLY A 66 11.51 8.43 23.19
CA GLY A 66 11.03 9.75 22.78
C GLY A 66 11.34 10.06 21.31
N LYS A 67 10.48 10.85 20.64
CA LYS A 67 10.56 11.20 19.21
C LYS A 67 11.98 11.58 18.75
N GLU A 68 12.71 12.32 19.59
CA GLU A 68 14.08 12.75 19.31
C GLU A 68 15.09 11.60 19.26
N LYS A 69 14.99 10.64 20.19
CA LYS A 69 15.87 9.45 20.20
C LYS A 69 15.60 8.56 18.98
N VAL A 70 14.34 8.40 18.58
CA VAL A 70 13.98 7.68 17.35
C VAL A 70 14.51 8.39 16.11
N ALA A 71 14.42 9.73 16.07
CA ALA A 71 14.94 10.52 14.94
C ALA A 71 16.46 10.38 14.78
N VAL A 72 17.20 10.40 15.89
CA VAL A 72 18.66 10.19 15.89
C VAL A 72 19.00 8.78 15.44
N LEU A 73 18.27 7.75 15.90
CA LEU A 73 18.47 6.36 15.47
C LEU A 73 18.23 6.20 13.96
N ILE A 74 17.15 6.77 13.41
CA ILE A 74 16.86 6.67 11.98
C ILE A 74 17.94 7.39 11.16
N ARG A 75 18.40 8.58 11.58
CA ARG A 75 19.43 9.35 10.86
C ARG A 75 20.81 8.69 10.89
N ASN A 76 21.15 8.03 12.00
CA ASN A 76 22.45 7.38 12.17
C ASN A 76 22.47 5.94 11.62
N THR A 77 21.32 5.38 11.26
CA THR A 77 21.24 4.03 10.69
C THR A 77 21.41 4.08 9.18
N VAL A 78 22.41 3.37 8.69
CA VAL A 78 22.52 3.08 7.26
C VAL A 78 21.59 1.91 6.96
N PHE A 79 20.46 2.20 6.33
CA PHE A 79 19.52 1.17 5.89
C PHE A 79 20.06 0.43 4.66
N ASP A 80 20.15 -0.89 4.76
CA ASP A 80 20.35 -1.75 3.60
C ASP A 80 19.02 -1.93 2.86
N TRP A 81 18.77 -1.04 1.91
CA TRP A 81 17.54 -1.03 1.12
C TRP A 81 17.39 -2.26 0.22
N ASP A 82 18.49 -2.92 -0.15
CA ASP A 82 18.45 -4.12 -0.96
C ASP A 82 17.89 -5.28 -0.14
N THR A 83 18.42 -5.50 1.05
CA THR A 83 17.90 -6.49 2.01
C THR A 83 16.46 -6.19 2.39
N LEU A 84 16.12 -4.92 2.65
CA LEU A 84 14.74 -4.51 2.96
C LEU A 84 13.76 -4.73 1.80
N SER A 85 14.22 -4.58 0.55
CA SER A 85 13.40 -4.90 -0.61
C SER A 85 13.06 -6.40 -0.65
N HIS A 86 13.94 -7.28 -0.16
CA HIS A 86 13.68 -8.72 -0.12
C HIS A 86 12.85 -9.18 1.10
N ALA A 87 12.46 -8.26 2.00
CA ALA A 87 11.70 -8.59 3.21
C ALA A 87 10.28 -9.14 2.95
N ALA A 88 9.74 -8.95 1.73
CA ALA A 88 8.46 -9.48 1.31
C ALA A 88 8.56 -10.09 -0.10
N TRP A 89 7.84 -11.17 -0.37
CA TRP A 89 7.84 -11.82 -1.69
C TRP A 89 7.20 -10.95 -2.79
N PHE A 90 6.16 -10.18 -2.46
CA PHE A 90 5.44 -9.38 -3.46
C PHE A 90 6.31 -8.19 -3.95
N PRO A 91 6.32 -7.89 -5.26
CA PRO A 91 7.20 -6.87 -5.84
C PRO A 91 6.66 -5.44 -5.72
N PHE A 92 5.49 -5.24 -5.11
CA PHE A 92 4.88 -3.92 -4.94
C PHE A 92 4.66 -3.57 -3.46
N ILE A 93 4.57 -2.28 -3.18
CA ILE A 93 4.23 -1.71 -1.88
C ILE A 93 3.11 -0.69 -2.05
N ALA A 94 2.23 -0.62 -1.06
CA ALA A 94 1.16 0.39 -1.02
C ALA A 94 1.13 1.02 0.37
N ILE A 95 1.13 2.35 0.42
CA ILE A 95 1.04 3.11 1.66
C ILE A 95 -0.36 2.83 2.27
N PRO A 96 -0.47 2.44 3.54
CA PRO A 96 -1.75 2.18 4.19
C PRO A 96 -2.74 3.33 3.97
N GLY A 97 -3.98 2.99 3.56
CA GLY A 97 -5.01 3.99 3.23
C GLY A 97 -4.94 4.55 1.81
N LYS A 98 -3.97 4.15 0.98
CA LYS A 98 -3.91 4.48 -0.45
C LYS A 98 -4.09 3.23 -1.31
N ILE A 99 -4.87 3.37 -2.37
CA ILE A 99 -5.09 2.30 -3.36
C ILE A 99 -3.98 2.21 -4.42
N MET A 100 -3.06 3.17 -4.44
CA MET A 100 -1.99 3.22 -5.44
C MET A 100 -0.84 2.30 -5.05
N ILE A 101 -0.48 1.39 -5.95
CA ILE A 101 0.66 0.49 -5.80
C ILE A 101 1.92 1.13 -6.40
N HIS A 102 3.04 0.95 -5.73
CA HIS A 102 4.36 1.37 -6.18
C HIS A 102 5.27 0.16 -6.28
N ARG A 103 6.18 0.15 -7.27
CA ARG A 103 7.19 -0.90 -7.37
C ARG A 103 8.15 -0.80 -6.18
N LYS A 104 8.45 -1.94 -5.58
CA LYS A 104 9.41 -2.06 -4.49
C LYS A 104 10.83 -1.97 -5.05
N ASN A 105 11.33 -0.74 -5.16
CA ASN A 105 12.71 -0.44 -5.50
C ASN A 105 13.28 0.54 -4.47
N GLU A 106 14.59 0.70 -4.44
CA GLU A 106 15.27 1.56 -3.46
C GLU A 106 14.73 2.99 -3.46
N SER A 107 14.54 3.60 -4.64
CA SER A 107 14.03 4.97 -4.75
C SER A 107 12.64 5.14 -4.13
N ASN A 108 11.72 4.22 -4.40
CA ASN A 108 10.38 4.25 -3.84
C ASN A 108 10.37 3.89 -2.35
N LEU A 109 11.22 2.95 -1.92
CA LEU A 109 11.36 2.61 -0.49
C LEU A 109 11.88 3.81 0.30
N ARG A 110 12.91 4.51 -0.18
CA ARG A 110 13.44 5.74 0.45
C ARG A 110 12.39 6.86 0.51
N LYS A 111 11.54 6.99 -0.52
CA LYS A 111 10.44 7.98 -0.53
C LYS A 111 9.32 7.61 0.45
N VAL A 112 8.92 6.34 0.45
CA VAL A 112 7.83 5.84 1.30
C VAL A 112 8.26 5.84 2.77
N PHE A 113 9.47 5.38 3.06
CA PHE A 113 10.07 5.30 4.39
C PHE A 113 11.09 6.42 4.61
N SER A 114 10.74 7.66 4.26
CA SER A 114 11.55 8.83 4.62
C SER A 114 11.63 8.97 6.15
N VAL A 115 12.61 9.73 6.64
CA VAL A 115 12.81 9.92 8.08
C VAL A 115 11.54 10.47 8.74
N GLU A 116 10.89 11.43 8.08
CA GLU A 116 9.66 12.07 8.54
C GLU A 116 8.50 11.06 8.60
N ASN A 117 8.33 10.27 7.54
CA ASN A 117 7.28 9.26 7.48
C ASN A 117 7.51 8.14 8.51
N LEU A 118 8.75 7.68 8.67
CA LEU A 118 9.12 6.70 9.67
C LEU A 118 8.85 7.22 11.09
N LEU A 119 9.16 8.48 11.38
CA LEU A 119 8.86 9.07 12.68
C LEU A 119 7.37 9.06 12.98
N VAL A 120 6.52 9.41 12.00
CA VAL A 120 5.05 9.34 12.15
C VAL A 120 4.61 7.89 12.35
N LEU A 121 5.04 6.96 11.48
CA LEU A 121 4.62 5.56 11.52
C LEU A 121 5.06 4.81 12.78
N LEU A 122 6.22 5.16 13.33
CA LEU A 122 6.78 4.56 14.54
C LEU A 122 6.21 5.20 15.81
N THR A 123 5.83 6.48 15.78
CA THR A 123 5.27 7.17 16.95
C THR A 123 3.74 7.03 17.06
N GLU A 124 2.99 7.05 15.95
CA GLU A 124 1.53 6.87 15.97
C GLU A 124 1.12 5.46 16.44
N LYS A 125 1.88 4.42 16.06
CA LYS A 125 1.62 3.06 16.55
C LYS A 125 1.89 2.90 18.05
N ALA A 126 2.68 3.79 18.67
CA ALA A 126 2.85 3.82 20.12
C ALA A 126 1.66 4.45 20.85
N GLN A 127 0.82 5.24 20.15
CA GLN A 127 -0.34 5.94 20.72
C GLN A 127 -1.68 5.21 20.54
N LYS A 128 -1.74 4.16 19.71
CA LYS A 128 -2.96 3.35 19.48
C LYS A 128 -3.01 2.05 20.29
N LYS A 129 -2.22 1.94 21.36
CA LYS A 129 -2.22 0.77 22.25
C LYS A 129 -2.89 1.09 23.58
#